data_AF-A0A9Q1LYN2-F1
#
_entry.id   AF-A0A9Q1LYN2-F1
#
_cell.length_a   1.000
_cell.length_b   1.000
_cell.length_c   1.000
_cell.angle_alpha   90.00
_cell.angle_beta   90.00
_cell.angle_gamma   90.00
#
_symmetry.space_group_name_H-M   'P 1'
#
loop_
_entity.id
_entity.type
_entity.pdbx_description
1 polymer ?
#
loop_
_entity_poly.entity_id
_entity_poly.type
_entity_poly.pdbx_seq_one_letter_code
_entity_poly.pdbx_strand_id
1 'polypeptide(L)'
;MKGSPPNLIIAPNAGIAAYRSWLQTIELIKEIKVPAFFSDYCEEACNLATSCISSVTGASLIIPIHLNPFRQPLAVEDSALFLACYSNCFIFGK
;
A
#
# COMPACT_ATOMS: atom_id res chain seq x y z
N MET A 1 -17.12 -20.18 -12.93
CA MET A 1 -17.06 -19.04 -13.87
C MET A 1 -15.81 -18.24 -13.55
N LYS A 2 -14.90 -18.04 -14.52
CA LYS A 2 -13.79 -17.08 -14.36
C LYS A 2 -14.36 -15.71 -14.71
N GLY A 3 -14.54 -14.85 -13.70
CA GLY A 3 -14.98 -13.47 -13.92
C GLY A 3 -13.93 -12.69 -14.70
N SER A 4 -14.33 -11.58 -15.32
CA SER A 4 -13.39 -10.61 -15.87
C SER A 4 -12.44 -10.12 -14.77
N PRO A 5 -11.16 -9.81 -15.10
CA PRO A 5 -10.26 -9.22 -14.12
C PRO A 5 -10.81 -7.88 -13.61
N PRO A 6 -10.45 -7.46 -12.38
CA PRO A 6 -10.84 -6.14 -11.88
C PRO A 6 -10.23 -5.04 -12.75
N ASN A 7 -10.85 -3.87 -12.78
CA ASN A 7 -10.25 -2.70 -13.46
C ASN A 7 -9.27 -1.93 -12.58
N LEU A 8 -9.36 -2.11 -11.25
CA LEU A 8 -8.62 -1.38 -10.24
C LEU A 8 -8.50 -2.23 -8.97
N ILE A 9 -7.35 -2.12 -8.30
CA ILE A 9 -7.13 -2.74 -6.98
C ILE A 9 -6.87 -1.62 -5.97
N ILE A 10 -7.58 -1.66 -4.84
CA ILE A 10 -7.40 -0.73 -3.73
C ILE A 10 -7.18 -1.54 -2.46
N ALA A 11 -6.08 -1.27 -1.76
CA ALA A 11 -5.68 -1.95 -0.54
C ALA A 11 -5.46 -0.91 0.59
N PRO A 12 -6.53 -0.58 1.34
CA PRO A 12 -6.44 0.34 2.46
C PRO A 12 -5.66 -0.26 3.63
N ASN A 13 -4.83 0.54 4.30
CA ASN A 13 -4.01 0.11 5.45
C ASN A 13 -3.27 -1.22 5.19
N ALA A 14 -2.60 -1.31 4.05
CA ALA A 14 -2.15 -2.59 3.52
C ALA A 14 -1.14 -3.27 4.45
N GLY A 15 -0.25 -2.53 5.11
CA GLY A 15 0.74 -3.13 6.00
C GLY A 15 1.68 -4.09 5.25
N ILE A 16 2.01 -3.78 4.00
CA ILE A 16 2.75 -4.68 3.09
C ILE A 16 4.08 -5.10 3.68
N ALA A 17 4.80 -4.17 4.30
CA ALA A 17 6.07 -4.47 4.96
C ALA A 17 5.91 -5.26 6.27
N ALA A 18 4.74 -5.18 6.91
CA ALA A 18 4.46 -5.84 8.18
C ALA A 18 4.00 -7.30 8.00
N TYR A 19 3.29 -7.61 6.90
CA TYR A 19 2.70 -8.94 6.71
C TYR A 19 3.27 -9.65 5.47
N ARG A 20 4.09 -10.68 5.70
CA ARG A 20 4.69 -11.51 4.63
C ARG A 20 3.67 -12.18 3.70
N SER A 21 2.43 -12.36 4.13
CA SER A 21 1.33 -12.85 3.28
C SER A 21 1.05 -11.97 2.06
N TRP A 22 1.56 -10.73 2.04
CA TRP A 22 1.48 -9.88 0.86
C TRP A 22 2.33 -10.35 -0.31
N LEU A 23 3.41 -11.11 -0.10
CA LEU A 23 4.34 -11.47 -1.18
C LEU A 23 3.62 -12.13 -2.37
N GLN A 24 2.85 -13.18 -2.10
CA GLN A 24 2.06 -13.87 -3.14
C GLN A 24 0.98 -12.97 -3.75
N THR A 25 0.43 -12.05 -2.95
CA THR A 25 -0.59 -11.09 -3.42
C THR A 25 0.02 -10.06 -4.37
N ILE A 26 1.22 -9.56 -4.07
CA ILE A 26 1.96 -8.61 -4.93
C ILE A 26 2.37 -9.28 -6.25
N GLU A 27 2.80 -10.54 -6.22
CA GLU A 27 3.04 -11.33 -7.43
C GLU A 27 1.77 -11.45 -8.28
N LEU A 28 0.63 -11.77 -7.66
CA LEU A 28 -0.65 -11.84 -8.37
C LEU A 28 -1.05 -10.48 -8.96
N ILE A 29 -0.94 -9.39 -8.19
CA ILE A 29 -1.23 -8.02 -8.67
C ILE A 29 -0.34 -7.68 -9.89
N LYS A 30 0.92 -8.11 -9.88
CA LYS A 30 1.82 -7.94 -11.03
C LYS A 30 1.31 -8.65 -12.28
N GLU A 31 0.82 -9.88 -12.15
CA GLU A 31 0.32 -10.67 -13.28
C GLU A 31 -1.02 -10.17 -13.83
N ILE A 32 -1.88 -9.60 -12.98
CA ILE A 32 -3.18 -9.05 -13.40
C ILE A 32 -2.98 -7.79 -14.28
N LYS A 33 -1.87 -7.06 -14.12
CA LYS A 33 -1.51 -5.86 -14.92
C LYS A 33 -2.56 -4.76 -14.89
N VAL A 34 -3.16 -4.54 -13.74
CA VAL A 34 -4.13 -3.45 -13.49
C VAL A 34 -3.55 -2.47 -12.48
N PRO A 35 -3.98 -1.20 -12.49
CA PRO A 35 -3.54 -0.22 -11.49
C PRO A 35 -3.85 -0.70 -10.08
N ALA A 36 -2.89 -0.51 -9.17
CA ALA A 36 -3.02 -0.91 -7.77
C ALA A 36 -2.61 0.23 -6.85
N PHE A 37 -3.54 0.62 -5.98
CA PHE A 37 -3.35 1.67 -4.98
C PHE A 37 -3.34 1.07 -3.59
N PHE A 38 -2.40 1.56 -2.78
CA PHE A 38 -2.19 1.11 -1.41
C PHE A 38 -2.20 2.34 -0.51
N SER A 39 -2.64 2.17 0.73
CA SER A 39 -2.42 3.18 1.76
C SER A 39 -1.90 2.56 3.04
N ASP A 40 -1.24 3.38 3.85
CA ASP A 40 -0.70 2.96 5.14
C ASP A 40 -0.72 4.09 6.18
N TYR A 41 -0.40 3.75 7.43
CA TYR A 41 -0.57 4.61 8.60
C TYR A 41 0.40 5.79 8.66
N CYS A 42 1.60 5.61 8.13
CA CYS A 42 2.65 6.63 8.13
C CYS A 42 3.52 6.53 6.87
N GLU A 43 4.28 7.59 6.59
CA GLU A 43 5.15 7.69 5.43
C GLU A 43 6.25 6.61 5.42
N GLU A 44 6.78 6.26 6.60
CA GLU A 44 7.78 5.20 6.74
C GLU A 44 7.23 3.83 6.30
N ALA A 45 6.02 3.47 6.74
CA ALA A 45 5.37 2.23 6.32
C ALA A 45 5.17 2.17 4.80
N CYS A 46 4.80 3.29 4.17
CA CYS A 46 4.70 3.39 2.71
C CYS A 46 6.05 3.23 2.00
N ASN A 47 7.14 3.79 2.54
CA ASN A 47 8.49 3.62 1.98
C ASN A 47 8.97 2.17 2.06
N LEU A 48 8.74 1.50 3.19
CA LEU A 48 9.04 0.08 3.35
C LEU A 48 8.18 -0.79 2.42
N ALA A 49 6.89 -0.48 2.29
CA ALA A 49 5.99 -1.13 1.35
C ALA A 49 6.46 -0.96 -0.11
N THR A 50 6.87 0.25 -0.49
CA THR A 50 7.42 0.56 -1.82
C THR A 50 8.65 -0.30 -2.12
N SER A 51 9.55 -0.44 -1.14
CA SER A 51 10.75 -1.27 -1.25
C SER A 51 10.40 -2.75 -1.41
N CYS A 52 9.42 -3.24 -0.64
CA CYS A 52 8.92 -4.61 -0.74
C CYS A 52 8.30 -4.89 -2.11
N ILE A 53 7.40 -4.02 -2.59
CA ILE A 53 6.77 -4.14 -3.92
C ILE A 53 7.83 -4.12 -5.01
N SER A 54 8.79 -3.21 -4.94
CA SER A 54 9.87 -3.10 -5.94
C SER A 54 10.73 -4.36 -5.94
N SER A 55 11.05 -4.92 -4.77
CA SER A 55 11.83 -6.17 -4.66
C SER A 55 11.09 -7.38 -5.26
N VAL A 56 9.78 -7.48 -5.08
CA VAL A 56 8.97 -8.60 -5.58
C VAL A 56 8.70 -8.44 -7.08
N THR A 57 8.40 -7.22 -7.51
CA THR A 57 7.92 -6.99 -8.88
C THR A 57 9.04 -6.67 -9.86
N GLY A 58 10.19 -6.16 -9.39
CA GLY A 58 11.25 -5.60 -10.21
C GLY A 58 10.88 -4.26 -10.86
N ALA A 59 9.80 -3.62 -10.43
CA ALA A 59 9.27 -2.39 -11.01
C ALA A 59 9.14 -1.31 -9.95
N SER A 60 9.43 -0.06 -10.33
CA SER A 60 9.15 1.12 -9.52
C SER A 60 7.66 1.43 -9.51
N LEU A 61 7.20 2.08 -8.43
CA LEU A 61 5.85 2.64 -8.36
C LEU A 61 5.67 3.81 -9.32
N ILE A 62 4.45 3.96 -9.86
CA ILE A 62 4.08 5.05 -10.76
C ILE A 62 3.55 6.25 -9.97
N ILE A 63 2.80 5.98 -8.89
CA ILE A 63 2.20 7.02 -8.05
C ILE A 63 3.06 7.16 -6.78
N PRO A 64 3.69 8.32 -6.57
CA PRO A 64 4.51 8.56 -5.39
C PRO A 64 3.66 8.61 -4.12
N ILE A 65 4.33 8.39 -2.98
CA ILE A 65 3.72 8.51 -1.66
C ILE A 65 3.26 9.96 -1.45
N HIS A 66 2.00 10.15 -1.10
CA HIS A 66 1.44 11.44 -0.74
C HIS A 66 0.34 11.29 0.30
N LEU A 67 0.00 12.38 0.99
CA LEU A 67 -1.11 12.37 1.95
C LEU A 67 -2.41 12.03 1.24
N ASN A 68 -3.13 11.05 1.80
CA ASN A 68 -4.44 10.68 1.32
C ASN A 68 -5.46 11.75 1.78
N PRO A 69 -6.18 12.41 0.85
CA PRO A 69 -7.22 13.38 1.21
C PRO A 69 -8.40 12.74 1.93
N PHE A 70 -8.56 11.42 1.84
CA PHE A 70 -9.62 10.64 2.49
C PHE A 70 -9.14 9.88 3.74
N ARG A 71 -7.99 10.25 4.32
CA ARG A 71 -7.51 9.63 5.56
C ARG A 71 -8.44 9.92 6.75
N GLN A 72 -8.42 9.04 7.73
CA GLN A 72 -9.13 9.27 8.98
C GLN A 72 -8.56 10.53 9.69
N PRO A 73 -9.39 11.48 10.15
CA PRO A 73 -8.91 12.68 10.82
C PRO A 73 -8.44 12.41 12.27
N LEU A 74 -8.92 11.32 12.87
CA LEU A 74 -8.50 10.88 14.19
C LEU A 74 -7.12 10.22 14.12
N ALA A 75 -6.15 10.83 14.80
CA ALA A 75 -4.82 10.27 14.98
C ALA A 75 -4.90 8.94 15.75
N VAL A 76 -4.13 7.97 15.30
CA VAL A 76 -3.91 6.72 16.01
C VAL A 76 -2.62 6.90 16.79
N GLU A 77 -2.74 7.06 18.10
CA GLU A 77 -1.56 7.13 18.98
C GLU A 77 -0.94 5.73 19.08
N ASP A 78 0.03 5.46 18.21
CA ASP A 78 0.94 4.33 18.40
C ASP A 78 2.21 4.84 19.09
N SER A 79 2.39 4.42 20.34
CA SER A 79 3.45 4.91 21.23
C SER A 79 4.86 4.47 20.81
N ALA A 80 5.01 3.59 19.82
CA ALA A 80 6.29 3.00 19.48
C ALA A 80 7.19 3.91 18.63
N LEU A 81 6.62 4.70 17.70
CA LEU A 81 7.40 5.37 16.66
C LEU A 81 7.47 6.90 16.80
N PHE A 82 6.70 7.51 17.72
CA PHE A 82 6.58 8.98 17.85
C PHE A 82 6.28 9.69 16.51
N LEU A 83 5.70 8.98 15.55
CA LEU A 83 5.27 9.50 14.25
C LEU A 83 3.77 9.72 14.28
N ALA A 84 3.32 10.78 13.59
CA ALA A 84 1.90 11.02 13.41
C ALA A 84 1.30 9.92 12.49
N CYS A 85 0.52 9.03 13.08
CA CYS A 85 -0.13 7.92 12.39
C CYS A 85 -1.64 8.18 12.27
N TYR A 86 -2.20 7.93 11.10
CA TYR A 86 -3.64 8.01 10.84
C TYR A 86 -4.07 6.79 10.05
N SER A 87 -5.29 6.30 10.27
CA SER A 87 -5.82 5.26 9.37
C SER A 87 -5.93 5.80 7.95
N ASN A 88 -5.43 5.04 6.97
CA ASN A 88 -5.32 5.39 5.55
C ASN A 88 -4.55 6.70 5.31
N CYS A 89 -3.51 7.00 6.10
CA CYS A 89 -2.82 8.30 6.11
C CYS A 89 -2.21 8.71 4.77
N PHE A 90 -1.39 7.84 4.19
CA PHE A 90 -0.67 8.09 2.95
C PHE A 90 -1.11 7.10 1.88
N ILE A 91 -1.15 7.52 0.62
CA ILE A 91 -1.53 6.70 -0.53
C ILE A 91 -0.41 6.71 -1.58
N PHE A 92 -0.21 5.56 -2.23
CA PHE A 92 0.80 5.30 -3.27
C PHE A 92 0.33 4.19 -4.20
N GLY A 93 0.99 3.97 -5.33
CA GLY A 93 0.47 2.99 -6.29
C GLY A 93 1.39 2.61 -7.44
N LYS A 94 1.09 1.45 -8.01
CA LYS A 94 1.73 0.87 -9.19
C LYS A 94 0.81 1.00 -10.40
#